data_AF-A0A5M8NUK5-F1
#
_entry.id   AF-A0A5M8NUK5-F1
#
_cell.length_a   1.000
_cell.length_b   1.000
_cell.length_c   1.000
_cell.angle_alpha   90.00
_cell.angle_beta   90.00
_cell.angle_gamma   90.00
#
_symmetry.space_group_name_H-M   'P 1'
#
loop_
_entity.id
_entity.type
_entity.pdbx_description
1 polymer ?
#
loop_
_entity_poly.entity_id
_entity_poly.type
_entity_poly.pdbx_seq_one_letter_code
_entity_poly.pdbx_strand_id
1 'polypeptide(L)'
;MKIKYFYLVTLVFLFFSCVEKSLEPINEGKGKPDGVTGVDVVPIPGGAVVSYRIPNTMDLLAVKAVYTISNGQKREAIASYYDNTLTLEGLIDTLSHEAQLFAISRAQVLSDPVPIAFKPLESSLSKTVKTVSIIPDFSGATFIWFNEDNAPLTFDFLTTDAHNNMQTVNIFQSIADTTEFTLHGYAPVPRKFGLVISDNFENASDTIYPLDGLITPFEENELDKEVMKVMRLDNDTPLNAWGFRDEFLLDDDPTTPAHSATGSIPVTFSIDLGKKTKLSRYLLFQRLQGNTYYTNGNPKNFDVYVCSGTPSLNGFWDEWTLIGNYTVVKPSGLSGNSVTNEDLRIARNGHEFSFPRDLEPVRYLRFRFPNTSSTWESRNFMCVGELTFFGIYVE
;
A
#
# COMPACT_ATOMS: atom_id res chain seq x y z
N MET A 1 18.09 -67.97 -29.23
CA MET A 1 19.19 -66.96 -29.23
C MET A 1 18.72 -65.54 -28.93
N LYS A 2 17.55 -65.08 -29.39
CA LYS A 2 17.07 -63.68 -29.20
C LYS A 2 16.89 -63.24 -27.72
N ILE A 3 16.50 -64.14 -26.83
CA ILE A 3 16.31 -63.83 -25.39
C ILE A 3 17.64 -63.59 -24.65
N LYS A 4 18.74 -64.26 -25.05
CA LYS A 4 20.05 -64.06 -24.42
C LYS A 4 20.65 -62.68 -24.74
N TYR A 5 20.40 -62.15 -25.94
CA TYR A 5 20.81 -60.79 -26.31
C TYR A 5 19.98 -59.73 -25.59
N PHE A 6 18.70 -60.00 -25.31
CA PHE A 6 17.87 -59.09 -24.52
C PHE A 6 18.43 -58.93 -23.10
N TYR A 7 18.71 -60.03 -22.40
CA TYR A 7 19.34 -59.96 -21.06
C TYR A 7 20.72 -59.30 -21.06
N LEU A 8 21.50 -59.48 -22.14
CA LEU A 8 22.81 -58.82 -22.28
C LEU A 8 22.68 -57.30 -22.47
N VAL A 9 21.68 -56.84 -23.26
CA VAL A 9 21.41 -55.41 -23.47
C VAL A 9 20.85 -54.77 -22.20
N THR A 10 19.97 -55.45 -21.45
CA THR A 10 19.46 -54.95 -20.17
C THR A 10 20.55 -54.84 -19.10
N LEU A 11 21.55 -55.74 -19.13
CA LEU A 11 22.70 -55.70 -18.21
C LEU A 11 23.63 -54.51 -18.47
N VAL A 12 23.75 -54.04 -19.72
CA VAL A 12 24.60 -52.90 -20.08
C VAL A 12 24.01 -51.57 -19.61
N PHE A 13 22.69 -51.44 -19.52
CA PHE A 13 22.04 -50.23 -18.99
C PHE A 13 22.14 -50.09 -17.46
N LEU A 14 22.47 -51.17 -16.73
CA LEU A 14 22.68 -51.11 -15.27
C LEU A 14 24.02 -50.47 -14.86
N PHE A 15 24.94 -50.23 -15.80
CA PHE A 15 26.24 -49.60 -15.53
C PHE A 15 26.26 -48.08 -15.80
N PHE A 16 25.19 -47.51 -16.33
CA PHE A 16 25.02 -46.05 -16.44
C PHE A 16 24.27 -45.51 -15.22
N SER A 17 24.86 -45.68 -14.04
CA SER A 17 24.47 -44.89 -12.87
C SER A 17 24.96 -43.46 -13.10
N CYS A 18 24.04 -42.51 -13.16
CA CYS A 18 24.38 -41.09 -13.14
C CYS A 18 25.15 -40.82 -11.84
N VAL A 19 26.36 -40.28 -11.92
CA VAL A 19 27.08 -39.81 -10.73
C VAL A 19 26.28 -38.62 -10.20
N GLU A 20 25.69 -38.78 -9.01
CA GLU A 20 24.98 -37.70 -8.33
C GLU A 20 26.00 -36.59 -8.07
N LYS A 21 25.85 -35.46 -8.77
CA LYS A 21 26.78 -34.34 -8.69
C LYS A 21 26.51 -33.63 -7.36
N SER A 22 27.41 -33.81 -6.40
CA SER A 22 27.38 -33.06 -5.13
C SER A 22 27.46 -31.56 -5.43
N LEU A 23 26.64 -30.77 -4.73
CA LEU A 23 26.71 -29.31 -4.78
C LEU A 23 27.92 -28.85 -3.97
N GLU A 24 29.09 -28.93 -4.58
CA GLU A 24 30.35 -28.46 -3.99
C GLU A 24 30.74 -27.07 -4.53
N PRO A 25 31.51 -26.29 -3.76
CA PRO A 25 32.06 -25.04 -4.24
C PRO A 25 32.87 -25.25 -5.53
N ILE A 26 32.65 -24.39 -6.53
CA ILE A 26 33.33 -24.48 -7.84
C ILE A 26 34.83 -24.13 -7.72
N ASN A 27 35.20 -23.36 -6.68
CA ASN A 27 36.57 -22.93 -6.46
C ASN A 27 37.26 -23.86 -5.45
N GLU A 28 38.48 -24.29 -5.78
CA GLU A 28 39.35 -24.96 -4.82
C GLU A 28 39.72 -24.00 -3.66
N GLY A 29 39.67 -24.51 -2.43
CA GLY A 29 39.94 -23.71 -1.23
C GLY A 29 41.42 -23.39 -1.07
N LYS A 30 41.74 -22.12 -0.71
CA LYS A 30 43.12 -21.71 -0.40
C LYS A 30 43.44 -21.72 1.10
N GLY A 31 42.61 -22.41 1.88
CA GLY A 31 42.73 -22.53 3.33
C GLY A 31 41.62 -21.79 4.07
N LYS A 32 41.77 -21.69 5.40
CA LYS A 32 40.86 -20.96 6.27
C LYS A 32 41.14 -19.45 6.16
N PRO A 33 40.14 -18.60 5.90
CA PRO A 33 40.37 -17.16 5.83
C PRO A 33 40.65 -16.56 7.22
N ASP A 34 41.38 -15.45 7.23
CA ASP A 34 41.59 -14.64 8.43
C ASP A 34 40.26 -14.05 8.93
N GLY A 35 40.18 -13.84 10.25
CA GLY A 35 39.05 -13.18 10.89
C GLY A 35 38.92 -11.72 10.48
N VAL A 36 37.70 -11.19 10.67
CA VAL A 36 37.38 -9.78 10.43
C VAL A 36 38.10 -8.90 11.48
N THR A 37 38.58 -7.71 11.08
CA THR A 37 39.28 -6.78 11.98
C THR A 37 38.74 -5.36 11.85
N GLY A 38 39.10 -4.47 12.80
CA GLY A 38 38.69 -3.06 12.76
C GLY A 38 37.18 -2.88 12.80
N VAL A 39 36.52 -3.65 13.66
CA VAL A 39 35.06 -3.67 13.74
C VAL A 39 34.56 -2.46 14.52
N ASP A 40 33.61 -1.73 13.94
CA ASP A 40 32.88 -0.63 14.54
C ASP A 40 31.37 -0.92 14.45
N VAL A 41 30.62 -0.52 15.48
CA VAL A 41 29.20 -0.87 15.60
C VAL A 41 28.39 0.38 15.93
N VAL A 42 27.49 0.75 15.02
CA VAL A 42 26.60 1.90 15.17
C VAL A 42 25.16 1.42 15.37
N PRO A 43 24.53 1.70 16.52
CA PRO A 43 23.12 1.37 16.75
C PRO A 43 22.16 2.05 15.76
N ILE A 44 21.14 1.32 15.34
CA ILE A 44 20.01 1.83 14.54
C ILE A 44 18.67 1.34 15.15
N PRO A 45 17.51 1.89 14.75
CA PRO A 45 16.21 1.35 15.17
C PRO A 45 16.10 -0.15 14.91
N GLY A 46 15.89 -0.93 15.98
CA GLY A 46 15.73 -2.38 15.88
C GLY A 46 16.97 -3.15 15.40
N GLY A 47 18.16 -2.55 15.48
CA GLY A 47 19.36 -3.15 14.90
C GLY A 47 20.68 -2.45 15.18
N ALA A 48 21.70 -2.80 14.39
CA ALA A 48 22.97 -2.10 14.32
C ALA A 48 23.60 -2.22 12.93
N VAL A 49 24.33 -1.20 12.50
CA VAL A 49 25.23 -1.25 11.36
C VAL A 49 26.63 -1.58 11.86
N VAL A 50 27.19 -2.66 11.33
CA VAL A 50 28.54 -3.13 11.65
C VAL A 50 29.45 -2.81 10.48
N SER A 51 30.45 -1.97 10.70
CA SER A 51 31.50 -1.69 9.73
C SER A 51 32.77 -2.45 10.09
N TYR A 52 33.53 -2.89 9.10
CA TYR A 52 34.76 -3.63 9.34
C TYR A 52 35.83 -3.39 8.27
N ARG A 53 37.05 -3.85 8.54
CA ARG A 53 38.12 -3.94 7.54
C ARG A 53 38.01 -5.26 6.80
N ILE A 54 37.89 -5.19 5.46
CA ILE A 54 37.84 -6.36 4.59
C ILE A 54 39.12 -7.20 4.78
N PRO A 55 39.02 -8.50 5.12
CA PRO A 55 40.17 -9.39 5.25
C PRO A 55 41.00 -9.45 3.96
N ASN A 56 42.32 -9.38 4.09
CA ASN A 56 43.23 -9.43 2.95
C ASN A 56 43.55 -10.89 2.54
N THR A 57 42.53 -11.66 2.21
CA THR A 57 42.66 -13.05 1.75
C THR A 57 42.38 -13.14 0.24
N MET A 58 43.17 -13.93 -0.49
CA MET A 58 43.06 -14.01 -1.96
C MET A 58 41.74 -14.63 -2.46
N ASP A 59 40.97 -15.27 -1.59
CA ASP A 59 39.77 -16.02 -1.94
C ASP A 59 38.55 -15.64 -1.10
N LEU A 60 38.49 -14.42 -0.53
CA LEU A 60 37.29 -13.93 0.14
C LEU A 60 36.07 -13.92 -0.79
N LEU A 61 34.95 -14.44 -0.29
CA LEU A 61 33.63 -14.40 -0.92
C LEU A 61 32.75 -13.34 -0.29
N ALA A 62 32.67 -13.36 1.04
CA ALA A 62 31.75 -12.54 1.81
C ALA A 62 32.18 -12.46 3.29
N VAL A 63 31.57 -11.53 4.03
CA VAL A 63 31.54 -11.55 5.49
C VAL A 63 30.10 -11.80 5.92
N LYS A 64 29.93 -12.63 6.94
CA LYS A 64 28.63 -13.00 7.51
C LYS A 64 28.57 -12.68 8.99
N ALA A 65 27.48 -12.09 9.44
CA ALA A 65 27.11 -12.02 10.84
C ALA A 65 26.03 -13.07 11.14
N VAL A 66 26.13 -13.72 12.30
CA VAL A 66 25.08 -14.58 12.86
C VAL A 66 24.69 -14.06 14.23
N TYR A 67 23.40 -13.85 14.45
CA TYR A 67 22.85 -13.30 15.70
C TYR A 67 21.46 -13.89 15.98
N THR A 68 20.97 -13.68 17.20
CA THR A 68 19.63 -14.12 17.62
C THR A 68 18.78 -12.90 17.89
N ILE A 69 17.57 -12.88 17.32
CA ILE A 69 16.60 -11.80 17.56
C ILE A 69 15.71 -12.09 18.78
N SER A 70 14.92 -11.12 19.20
CA SER A 70 14.15 -11.14 20.46
C SER A 70 13.21 -12.35 20.60
N ASN A 71 12.71 -12.89 19.49
CA ASN A 71 11.85 -14.08 19.46
C ASN A 71 12.63 -15.43 19.52
N GLY A 72 13.96 -15.39 19.61
CA GLY A 72 14.83 -16.57 19.69
C GLY A 72 15.28 -17.13 18.33
N GLN A 73 14.79 -16.59 17.20
CA GLN A 73 15.23 -17.02 15.88
C GLN A 73 16.66 -16.58 15.58
N LYS A 74 17.41 -17.44 14.88
CA LYS A 74 18.73 -17.10 14.36
C LYS A 74 18.59 -16.39 13.02
N ARG A 75 19.31 -15.27 12.87
CA ARG A 75 19.38 -14.47 11.65
C ARG A 75 20.81 -14.42 11.16
N GLU A 76 20.94 -14.26 9.84
CA GLU A 76 22.21 -14.05 9.18
C GLU A 76 22.15 -12.74 8.38
N ALA A 77 23.21 -11.96 8.44
CA ALA A 77 23.44 -10.83 7.53
C ALA A 77 24.71 -11.12 6.74
N ILE A 78 24.69 -10.89 5.42
CA ILE A 78 25.81 -11.21 4.54
C ILE A 78 26.16 -9.99 3.69
N ALA A 79 27.44 -9.66 3.66
CA ALA A 79 28.02 -8.61 2.85
C ALA A 79 29.03 -9.26 1.90
N SER A 80 28.90 -8.98 0.60
CA SER A 80 29.85 -9.50 -0.39
C SER A 80 31.26 -8.94 -0.16
N TYR A 81 32.28 -9.53 -0.78
CA TYR A 81 33.65 -9.03 -0.64
C TYR A 81 33.86 -7.55 -1.06
N TYR A 82 32.93 -6.98 -1.82
CA TYR A 82 32.96 -5.56 -2.24
C TYR A 82 32.46 -4.59 -1.18
N ASP A 83 31.79 -5.10 -0.14
CA ASP A 83 31.16 -4.31 0.91
C ASP A 83 31.87 -4.56 2.25
N ASN A 84 31.97 -3.51 3.04
CA ASN A 84 32.61 -3.50 4.33
C ASN A 84 31.62 -3.19 5.47
N THR A 85 30.32 -3.24 5.18
CA THR A 85 29.24 -2.98 6.12
C THR A 85 28.21 -4.12 6.14
N LEU A 86 27.64 -4.38 7.31
CA LEU A 86 26.56 -5.34 7.55
C LEU A 86 25.47 -4.66 8.37
N THR A 87 24.21 -4.85 8.00
CA THR A 87 23.07 -4.41 8.81
C THR A 87 22.49 -5.60 9.57
N LEU A 88 22.44 -5.49 10.89
CA LEU A 88 21.75 -6.44 11.79
C LEU A 88 20.39 -5.84 12.13
N GLU A 89 19.30 -6.56 11.90
CA GLU A 89 17.92 -6.04 12.00
C GLU A 89 16.98 -7.07 12.63
N GLY A 90 15.78 -6.63 13.00
CA GLY A 90 14.70 -7.50 13.49
C GLY A 90 14.62 -7.64 15.00
N LEU A 91 15.32 -6.78 15.75
CA LEU A 91 15.18 -6.68 17.20
C LEU A 91 14.03 -5.73 17.55
N ILE A 92 13.17 -6.14 18.48
CA ILE A 92 12.07 -5.30 18.99
C ILE A 92 12.46 -4.58 20.29
N ASP A 93 13.36 -5.17 21.07
CA ASP A 93 13.81 -4.65 22.36
C ASP A 93 15.04 -3.74 22.24
N THR A 94 15.40 -3.08 23.35
CA THR A 94 16.60 -2.24 23.47
C THR A 94 17.64 -2.87 24.42
N LEU A 95 17.73 -4.19 24.49
CA LEU A 95 18.69 -4.92 25.33
C LEU A 95 20.03 -5.10 24.62
N SER A 96 21.05 -5.55 25.35
CA SER A 96 22.34 -5.88 24.73
C SER A 96 22.25 -7.26 24.06
N HIS A 97 22.74 -7.34 22.83
CA HIS A 97 22.78 -8.54 22.01
C HIS A 97 24.20 -8.84 21.56
N GLU A 98 24.45 -10.11 21.20
CA GLU A 98 25.73 -10.56 20.65
C GLU A 98 25.55 -11.04 19.22
N ALA A 99 26.56 -10.79 18.39
CA ALA A 99 26.67 -11.36 17.06
C ALA A 99 28.06 -11.97 16.85
N GLN A 100 28.14 -12.95 15.96
CA GLN A 100 29.40 -13.57 15.54
C GLN A 100 29.67 -13.24 14.07
N LEU A 101 30.81 -12.60 13.80
CA LEU A 101 31.25 -12.31 12.44
C LEU A 101 32.19 -13.40 11.92
N PHE A 102 32.02 -13.76 10.66
CA PHE A 102 32.82 -14.75 9.94
C PHE A 102 33.23 -14.21 8.57
N ALA A 103 34.50 -14.36 8.21
CA ALA A 103 34.90 -14.28 6.81
C ALA A 103 34.59 -15.62 6.12
N ILE A 104 34.06 -15.57 4.91
CA ILE A 104 33.71 -16.75 4.10
C ILE A 104 34.61 -16.76 2.87
N SER A 105 35.34 -17.85 2.65
CA SER A 105 36.10 -18.03 1.42
C SER A 105 35.22 -18.48 0.26
N ARG A 106 35.72 -18.39 -0.98
CA ARG A 106 35.05 -18.88 -2.20
C ARG A 106 34.83 -20.39 -2.21
N ALA A 107 35.52 -21.12 -1.33
CA ALA A 107 35.31 -22.53 -1.05
C ALA A 107 34.37 -22.77 0.14
N GLN A 108 33.60 -21.76 0.58
CA GLN A 108 32.64 -21.83 1.69
C GLN A 108 33.26 -22.17 3.06
N VAL A 109 34.56 -21.93 3.24
CA VAL A 109 35.25 -22.12 4.53
C VAL A 109 35.11 -20.86 5.39
N LEU A 110 34.68 -21.04 6.64
CA LEU A 110 34.53 -19.95 7.62
C LEU A 110 35.84 -19.68 8.38
N SER A 111 36.09 -18.41 8.70
CA SER A 111 37.11 -18.01 9.67
C SER A 111 36.74 -18.44 11.10
N ASP A 112 37.64 -18.18 12.05
CA ASP A 112 37.22 -18.14 13.46
C ASP A 112 36.20 -17.01 13.68
N PRO A 113 35.22 -17.20 14.60
CA PRO A 113 34.23 -16.19 14.92
C PRO A 113 34.86 -14.99 15.61
N VAL A 114 34.45 -13.79 15.20
CA VAL A 114 34.75 -12.55 15.93
C VAL A 114 33.48 -12.11 16.64
N PRO A 115 33.40 -12.22 17.99
CA PRO A 115 32.24 -11.82 18.74
C PRO A 115 32.16 -10.29 18.82
N ILE A 116 30.95 -9.76 18.67
CA ILE A 116 30.64 -8.35 18.89
C ILE A 116 29.41 -8.24 19.77
N ALA A 117 29.33 -7.16 20.54
CA ALA A 117 28.15 -6.82 21.32
C ALA A 117 27.57 -5.50 20.81
N PHE A 118 26.25 -5.39 20.83
CA PHE A 118 25.54 -4.21 20.37
C PHE A 118 24.23 -4.03 21.11
N LYS A 119 23.73 -2.80 21.16
CA LYS A 119 22.45 -2.44 21.77
C LYS A 119 21.66 -1.61 20.76
N PRO A 120 20.53 -2.10 20.23
CA PRO A 120 19.77 -1.38 19.23
C PRO A 120 19.08 -0.15 19.83
N LEU A 121 18.73 0.79 18.96
CA LEU A 121 17.77 1.84 19.31
C LEU A 121 16.35 1.27 19.32
N GLU A 122 15.40 2.01 19.89
CA GLU A 122 13.99 1.61 19.87
C GLU A 122 13.53 1.31 18.44
N SER A 123 12.88 0.16 18.25
CA SER A 123 12.46 -0.31 16.93
C SER A 123 11.39 0.58 16.31
N SER A 124 11.40 0.67 14.97
CA SER A 124 10.40 1.44 14.22
C SER A 124 8.96 1.00 14.52
N LEU A 125 8.74 -0.31 14.74
CA LEU A 125 7.47 -0.85 15.18
C LEU A 125 7.05 -0.26 16.53
N SER A 126 7.93 -0.32 17.55
CA SER A 126 7.62 0.19 18.89
C SER A 126 7.34 1.68 18.90
N LYS A 127 8.11 2.46 18.13
CA LYS A 127 7.89 3.90 17.95
C LYS A 127 6.54 4.18 17.30
N THR A 128 6.21 3.46 16.23
CA THR A 128 4.93 3.62 15.50
C THR A 128 3.73 3.30 16.39
N VAL A 129 3.77 2.20 17.14
CA VAL A 129 2.69 1.77 18.06
C VAL A 129 2.27 2.89 19.03
N LYS A 130 3.23 3.66 19.54
CA LYS A 130 2.97 4.76 20.50
C LYS A 130 2.23 5.96 19.90
N THR A 131 2.15 6.05 18.57
CA THR A 131 1.54 7.18 17.86
C THR A 131 0.13 6.91 17.38
N VAL A 132 -0.33 5.66 17.51
CA VAL A 132 -1.62 5.22 16.97
C VAL A 132 -2.77 5.94 17.67
N SER A 133 -3.65 6.53 16.87
CA SER A 133 -4.93 7.09 17.28
C SER A 133 -6.06 6.42 16.50
N ILE A 134 -7.12 6.03 17.19
CA ILE A 134 -8.31 5.41 16.61
C ILE A 134 -9.50 6.28 17.01
N ILE A 135 -10.14 6.92 16.02
CA ILE A 135 -11.20 7.92 16.23
C ILE A 135 -12.45 7.58 15.43
N PRO A 136 -13.65 8.02 15.87
CA PRO A 136 -14.89 7.81 15.12
C PRO A 136 -14.83 8.48 13.75
N ASP A 137 -15.41 7.82 12.76
CA ASP A 137 -15.60 8.37 11.41
C ASP A 137 -16.96 7.94 10.83
N PHE A 138 -17.34 8.53 9.70
CA PHE A 138 -18.52 8.13 8.94
C PHE A 138 -18.46 6.65 8.56
N SER A 139 -19.49 5.90 8.95
CA SER A 139 -19.58 4.46 8.65
C SER A 139 -18.44 3.62 9.26
N GLY A 140 -17.64 4.14 10.19
CA GLY A 140 -16.73 3.32 10.98
C GLY A 140 -15.72 4.08 11.81
N ALA A 141 -14.42 3.83 11.58
CA ALA A 141 -13.34 4.37 12.40
C ALA A 141 -12.10 4.68 11.56
N THR A 142 -11.47 5.82 11.86
CA THR A 142 -10.19 6.21 11.29
C THR A 142 -9.06 5.78 12.21
N PHE A 143 -8.00 5.24 11.61
CA PHE A 143 -6.74 4.90 12.23
C PHE A 143 -5.66 5.85 11.70
N ILE A 144 -4.94 6.51 12.61
CA ILE A 144 -3.89 7.48 12.29
C ILE A 144 -2.62 7.03 13.00
N TRP A 145 -1.49 7.02 12.30
CA TRP A 145 -0.17 6.72 12.89
C TRP A 145 0.96 7.43 12.17
N PHE A 146 2.13 7.45 12.83
CA PHE A 146 3.37 8.05 12.35
C PHE A 146 4.51 7.02 12.40
N ASN A 147 5.10 6.73 11.24
CA ASN A 147 6.21 5.81 11.00
C ASN A 147 7.43 6.60 10.52
N GLU A 148 8.07 7.29 11.46
CA GLU A 148 9.17 8.25 11.19
C GLU A 148 10.40 7.65 10.50
N ASP A 149 10.59 6.33 10.59
CA ASP A 149 11.73 5.62 9.97
C ASP A 149 11.39 5.09 8.56
N ASN A 150 10.16 5.27 8.09
CA ASN A 150 9.65 4.66 6.85
C ASN A 150 9.84 3.13 6.80
N ALA A 151 9.78 2.46 7.95
CA ALA A 151 9.99 1.02 8.03
C ALA A 151 8.81 0.28 7.36
N PRO A 152 9.06 -0.86 6.68
CA PRO A 152 7.98 -1.67 6.11
C PRO A 152 7.19 -2.36 7.22
N LEU A 153 5.98 -1.86 7.48
CA LEU A 153 5.09 -2.37 8.52
C LEU A 153 3.77 -2.87 7.93
N THR A 154 3.20 -3.88 8.58
CA THR A 154 1.87 -4.44 8.29
C THR A 154 0.90 -4.04 9.40
N PHE A 155 -0.29 -3.62 9.02
CA PHE A 155 -1.34 -3.07 9.85
C PHE A 155 -2.60 -3.94 9.71
N ASP A 156 -2.88 -4.74 10.72
CA ASP A 156 -4.06 -5.60 10.78
C ASP A 156 -5.17 -4.87 11.52
N PHE A 157 -6.21 -4.47 10.80
CA PHE A 157 -7.36 -3.80 11.40
C PHE A 157 -8.37 -4.81 11.89
N LEU A 158 -8.77 -4.68 13.15
CA LEU A 158 -9.69 -5.60 13.81
C LEU A 158 -10.98 -4.91 14.21
N THR A 159 -12.09 -5.63 14.09
CA THR A 159 -13.37 -5.25 14.70
C THR A 159 -14.19 -6.48 15.04
N THR A 160 -15.27 -6.31 15.79
CA THR A 160 -16.15 -7.40 16.20
C THR A 160 -17.03 -7.91 15.07
N ASP A 161 -17.14 -9.24 14.94
CA ASP A 161 -18.17 -9.89 14.12
C ASP A 161 -19.57 -9.82 14.76
N ALA A 162 -20.56 -10.47 14.13
CA ALA A 162 -21.93 -10.55 14.65
C ALA A 162 -22.06 -11.29 16.01
N HIS A 163 -21.04 -12.03 16.43
CA HIS A 163 -20.97 -12.76 17.70
C HIS A 163 -20.06 -12.05 18.73
N ASN A 164 -19.65 -10.81 18.48
CA ASN A 164 -18.73 -10.02 19.31
C ASN A 164 -17.29 -10.59 19.43
N ASN A 165 -16.85 -11.43 18.49
CA ASN A 165 -15.46 -11.85 18.42
C ASN A 165 -14.65 -10.85 17.59
N MET A 166 -13.48 -10.43 18.08
CA MET A 166 -12.56 -9.61 17.29
C MET A 166 -12.01 -10.42 16.12
N GLN A 167 -12.09 -9.87 14.92
CA GLN A 167 -11.56 -10.48 13.69
C GLN A 167 -10.81 -9.44 12.87
N THR A 168 -9.76 -9.88 12.17
CA THR A 168 -9.09 -9.05 11.17
C THR A 168 -10.01 -8.86 9.97
N VAL A 169 -10.36 -7.61 9.69
CA VAL A 169 -11.24 -7.23 8.58
C VAL A 169 -10.50 -6.58 7.42
N ASN A 170 -9.29 -6.08 7.66
CA ASN A 170 -8.43 -5.51 6.63
C ASN A 170 -6.96 -5.66 7.03
N ILE A 171 -6.08 -5.77 6.04
CA ILE A 171 -4.62 -5.81 6.19
C ILE A 171 -4.05 -4.78 5.23
N PHE A 172 -3.25 -3.85 5.75
CA PHE A 172 -2.60 -2.80 4.99
C PHE A 172 -1.09 -2.83 5.22
N GLN A 173 -0.30 -2.63 4.16
CA GLN A 173 1.15 -2.56 4.25
C GLN A 173 1.64 -1.21 3.77
N SER A 174 2.55 -0.59 4.51
CA SER A 174 3.03 0.75 4.20
C SER A 174 4.43 1.02 4.74
N ILE A 175 5.14 1.89 4.01
CA ILE A 175 6.39 2.56 4.41
C ILE A 175 6.19 4.07 4.58
N ALA A 176 4.97 4.57 4.40
CA ALA A 176 4.69 6.00 4.45
C ALA A 176 4.90 6.55 5.87
N ASP A 177 5.42 7.78 5.94
CA ASP A 177 5.75 8.48 7.18
C ASP A 177 4.50 8.79 8.02
N THR A 178 3.48 9.41 7.43
CA THR A 178 2.19 9.66 8.08
C THR A 178 1.10 8.97 7.27
N THR A 179 0.18 8.25 7.94
CA THR A 179 -0.95 7.61 7.25
C THR A 179 -2.24 7.77 8.05
N GLU A 180 -3.32 8.00 7.31
CA GLU A 180 -4.70 7.94 7.77
C GLU A 180 -5.42 6.85 6.96
N PHE A 181 -6.05 5.90 7.66
CA PHE A 181 -6.80 4.81 7.05
C PHE A 181 -8.16 4.67 7.72
N THR A 182 -9.25 4.70 6.95
CA THR A 182 -10.60 4.57 7.49
C THR A 182 -11.18 3.21 7.13
N LEU A 183 -11.76 2.54 8.14
CA LEU A 183 -12.66 1.42 7.94
C LEU A 183 -14.09 1.93 7.84
N HIS A 184 -14.78 1.61 6.74
CA HIS A 184 -16.19 1.92 6.52
C HIS A 184 -17.08 0.66 6.58
N GLY A 185 -18.41 0.83 6.53
CA GLY A 185 -19.39 -0.26 6.48
C GLY A 185 -19.98 -0.66 7.84
N TYR A 186 -19.86 0.19 8.86
CA TYR A 186 -20.29 -0.07 10.22
C TYR A 186 -21.35 0.93 10.66
N ALA A 187 -22.47 0.41 11.19
CA ALA A 187 -23.58 1.19 11.72
C ALA A 187 -23.14 2.10 12.88
N PRO A 188 -23.85 3.22 13.14
CA PRO A 188 -23.55 4.19 14.20
C PRO A 188 -23.96 3.67 15.60
N VAL A 189 -23.40 2.53 15.99
CA VAL A 189 -23.59 1.88 17.28
C VAL A 189 -22.23 1.62 17.94
N PRO A 190 -22.11 1.68 19.28
CA PRO A 190 -20.86 1.37 19.98
C PRO A 190 -20.27 0.02 19.56
N ARG A 191 -19.02 0.03 19.10
CA ARG A 191 -18.31 -1.12 18.52
C ARG A 191 -16.84 -1.08 18.91
N LYS A 192 -16.21 -2.26 19.04
CA LYS A 192 -14.76 -2.36 19.25
C LYS A 192 -14.05 -2.26 17.90
N PHE A 193 -13.01 -1.44 17.88
CA PHE A 193 -12.02 -1.40 16.82
C PHE A 193 -10.65 -1.58 17.45
N GLY A 194 -9.74 -2.21 16.72
CA GLY A 194 -8.37 -2.37 17.16
C GLY A 194 -7.41 -2.49 16.01
N LEU A 195 -6.12 -2.39 16.33
CA LEU A 195 -5.03 -2.46 15.38
C LEU A 195 -3.94 -3.36 15.95
N VAL A 196 -3.38 -4.23 15.12
CA VAL A 196 -2.12 -4.92 15.40
C VAL A 196 -1.11 -4.49 14.35
N ILE A 197 0.08 -4.10 14.78
CA ILE A 197 1.18 -3.70 13.89
C ILE A 197 2.26 -4.76 13.95
N SER A 198 2.72 -5.23 12.80
CA SER A 198 3.81 -6.21 12.69
C SER A 198 4.87 -5.79 11.68
N ASP A 199 6.08 -6.34 11.84
CA ASP A 199 7.20 -6.17 10.91
C ASP A 199 7.50 -7.45 10.12
N ASN A 200 8.51 -7.40 9.24
CA ASN A 200 8.95 -8.54 8.44
C ASN A 200 9.85 -9.55 9.20
N PHE A 201 10.00 -9.36 10.51
CA PHE A 201 10.84 -10.18 11.39
C PHE A 201 10.02 -10.97 12.40
N GLU A 202 8.70 -11.07 12.17
CA GLU A 202 7.73 -11.74 13.05
C GLU A 202 7.60 -11.07 14.42
N ASN A 203 7.97 -9.78 14.54
CA ASN A 203 7.61 -8.99 15.70
C ASN A 203 6.20 -8.40 15.48
N ALA A 204 5.39 -8.35 16.53
CA ALA A 204 4.07 -7.77 16.50
C ALA A 204 3.76 -7.05 17.82
N SER A 205 2.91 -6.02 17.76
CA SER A 205 2.34 -5.39 18.94
C SER A 205 1.24 -6.26 19.57
N ASP A 206 0.91 -5.97 20.83
CA ASP A 206 -0.43 -6.31 21.34
C ASP A 206 -1.51 -5.56 20.55
N THR A 207 -2.79 -5.94 20.74
CA THR A 207 -3.90 -5.20 20.13
C THR A 207 -4.03 -3.81 20.74
N ILE A 208 -3.90 -2.81 19.89
CA ILE A 208 -4.10 -1.40 20.21
C ILE A 208 -5.60 -1.10 20.12
N TYR A 209 -6.15 -0.49 21.17
CA TYR A 209 -7.56 -0.10 21.24
C TYR A 209 -7.69 1.43 21.33
N PRO A 210 -8.85 2.00 20.95
CA PRO A 210 -9.16 3.40 21.24
C PRO A 210 -9.15 3.65 22.76
N LEU A 211 -8.90 4.91 23.16
CA LEU A 211 -8.77 5.29 24.58
C LEU A 211 -9.99 4.90 25.42
N ASP A 212 -11.19 5.07 24.87
CA ASP A 212 -12.47 4.76 25.54
C ASP A 212 -12.94 3.32 25.33
N GLY A 213 -12.15 2.49 24.63
CA GLY A 213 -12.41 1.06 24.36
C GLY A 213 -13.50 0.77 23.31
N LEU A 214 -14.45 1.69 23.10
CA LEU A 214 -15.50 1.61 22.08
C LEU A 214 -15.49 2.86 21.21
N ILE A 215 -15.82 2.69 19.92
CA ILE A 215 -16.09 3.78 18.98
C ILE A 215 -17.54 3.67 18.55
N THR A 216 -18.24 4.80 18.49
CA THR A 216 -19.54 4.93 17.83
C THR A 216 -19.31 5.64 16.51
N PRO A 217 -19.39 4.94 15.37
CA PRO A 217 -19.30 5.56 14.05
C PRO A 217 -20.32 6.68 13.86
N PHE A 218 -20.00 7.64 13.00
CA PHE A 218 -21.01 8.58 12.53
C PHE A 218 -21.92 7.90 11.51
N GLU A 219 -23.19 8.30 11.50
CA GLU A 219 -24.16 7.83 10.52
C GLU A 219 -23.70 8.19 9.10
N GLU A 220 -23.87 7.28 8.14
CA GLU A 220 -23.58 7.52 6.74
C GLU A 220 -24.65 6.81 5.91
N ASN A 221 -25.19 7.50 4.91
CA ASN A 221 -26.11 6.93 3.95
C ASN A 221 -25.60 7.16 2.53
N GLU A 222 -25.84 6.20 1.63
CA GLU A 222 -25.75 6.46 0.19
C GLU A 222 -26.82 7.50 -0.17
N LEU A 223 -26.41 8.55 -0.88
CA LEU A 223 -27.30 9.65 -1.22
C LEU A 223 -28.13 9.30 -2.46
N ASP A 224 -29.41 9.67 -2.42
CA ASP A 224 -30.36 9.46 -3.50
C ASP A 224 -29.99 10.27 -4.74
N LYS A 225 -29.68 9.60 -5.86
CA LYS A 225 -29.33 10.22 -7.13
C LYS A 225 -30.53 10.79 -7.87
N GLU A 226 -31.76 10.37 -7.57
CA GLU A 226 -32.96 10.88 -8.26
C GLU A 226 -33.17 12.37 -8.02
N VAL A 227 -32.68 12.90 -6.89
CA VAL A 227 -32.72 14.33 -6.57
C VAL A 227 -31.50 15.10 -7.09
N MET A 228 -30.47 14.39 -7.55
CA MET A 228 -29.24 14.99 -8.07
C MET A 228 -29.36 15.33 -9.54
N LYS A 229 -28.52 16.25 -10.01
CA LYS A 229 -28.37 16.53 -11.43
C LYS A 229 -26.97 16.99 -11.77
N VAL A 230 -26.51 16.63 -12.95
CA VAL A 230 -25.36 17.28 -13.56
C VAL A 230 -25.77 18.67 -14.00
N MET A 231 -25.13 19.68 -13.43
CA MET A 231 -25.37 21.08 -13.73
C MET A 231 -24.39 21.53 -14.81
N ARG A 232 -24.90 22.24 -15.83
CA ARG A 232 -24.09 22.85 -16.89
C ARG A 232 -23.86 24.33 -16.59
N LEU A 233 -22.66 24.67 -16.11
CA LEU A 233 -22.20 26.06 -16.09
C LEU A 233 -21.60 26.45 -17.45
N ASP A 234 -21.53 27.75 -17.75
CA ASP A 234 -21.09 28.28 -19.05
C ASP A 234 -19.66 27.86 -19.43
N ASN A 235 -18.82 27.60 -18.44
CA ASN A 235 -17.44 27.13 -18.62
C ASN A 235 -17.23 25.64 -18.27
N ASP A 236 -18.29 24.87 -18.05
CA ASP A 236 -18.18 23.42 -17.89
C ASP A 236 -18.06 22.71 -19.24
N THR A 237 -17.25 21.66 -19.28
CA THR A 237 -16.98 20.87 -20.48
C THR A 237 -18.10 19.87 -20.76
N PRO A 238 -18.70 19.84 -21.96
CA PRO A 238 -19.67 18.80 -22.32
C PRO A 238 -19.09 17.39 -22.21
N LEU A 239 -19.79 16.48 -21.53
CA LEU A 239 -19.43 15.05 -21.39
C LEU A 239 -20.37 14.15 -22.22
N ASN A 240 -20.87 14.68 -23.32
CA ASN A 240 -21.84 14.04 -24.19
C ASN A 240 -21.28 13.66 -25.58
N ALA A 241 -19.97 13.46 -25.67
CA ALA A 241 -19.34 13.12 -26.94
C ALA A 241 -19.71 11.70 -27.39
N TRP A 242 -19.74 11.44 -28.71
CA TRP A 242 -20.01 10.11 -29.30
C TRP A 242 -21.31 9.42 -28.84
N GLY A 243 -22.34 10.18 -28.48
CA GLY A 243 -23.64 9.65 -28.04
C GLY A 243 -23.72 9.30 -26.56
N PHE A 244 -22.66 9.56 -25.79
CA PHE A 244 -22.71 9.58 -24.33
C PHE A 244 -23.48 10.81 -23.82
N ARG A 245 -23.70 10.85 -22.51
CA ARG A 245 -24.53 11.85 -21.85
C ARG A 245 -23.90 12.28 -20.54
N ASP A 246 -24.12 13.53 -20.17
CA ASP A 246 -23.65 14.05 -18.89
C ASP A 246 -24.34 13.32 -17.73
N GLU A 247 -25.61 13.00 -17.88
CA GLU A 247 -26.43 12.34 -16.86
C GLU A 247 -25.93 10.93 -16.51
N PHE A 248 -25.11 10.31 -17.36
CA PHE A 248 -24.48 9.03 -17.08
C PHE A 248 -23.48 9.09 -15.91
N LEU A 249 -23.09 10.28 -15.44
CA LEU A 249 -22.38 10.40 -14.18
C LEU A 249 -23.20 9.93 -12.96
N LEU A 250 -24.53 9.87 -13.06
CA LEU A 250 -25.46 9.71 -11.94
C LEU A 250 -26.61 8.72 -12.26
N ASP A 251 -26.43 7.78 -13.18
CA ASP A 251 -27.51 6.89 -13.68
C ASP A 251 -27.55 5.47 -13.06
N ASP A 252 -26.72 5.22 -12.04
CA ASP A 252 -26.56 3.89 -11.41
C ASP A 252 -26.07 2.79 -12.36
N ASP A 253 -25.44 3.14 -13.49
CA ASP A 253 -24.84 2.20 -14.43
C ASP A 253 -23.37 2.56 -14.77
N PRO A 254 -22.37 1.88 -14.17
CA PRO A 254 -20.96 2.17 -14.44
C PRO A 254 -20.51 1.69 -15.84
N THR A 255 -21.40 1.06 -16.61
CA THR A 255 -21.15 0.61 -17.98
C THR A 255 -21.47 1.68 -19.02
N THR A 256 -22.25 2.70 -18.67
CA THR A 256 -22.54 3.90 -19.46
C THR A 256 -21.66 5.06 -18.98
N PRO A 257 -20.53 5.35 -19.65
CA PRO A 257 -19.69 6.44 -19.17
C PRO A 257 -20.14 7.81 -19.71
N ALA A 258 -19.91 8.86 -18.94
CA ALA A 258 -19.83 10.23 -19.43
C ALA A 258 -18.46 10.47 -20.09
N HIS A 259 -18.44 11.19 -21.22
CA HIS A 259 -17.23 11.29 -22.05
C HIS A 259 -17.06 12.67 -22.68
N SER A 260 -15.92 13.31 -22.43
CA SER A 260 -15.58 14.59 -23.04
C SER A 260 -14.99 14.41 -24.45
N ALA A 261 -15.15 15.38 -25.34
CA ALA A 261 -14.59 15.32 -26.70
C ALA A 261 -13.04 15.31 -26.70
N THR A 262 -12.41 14.82 -27.76
CA THR A 262 -10.94 14.87 -27.92
C THR A 262 -10.45 16.32 -27.93
N GLY A 263 -9.40 16.61 -27.15
CA GLY A 263 -8.82 17.96 -27.05
C GLY A 263 -9.55 18.89 -26.07
N SER A 264 -10.38 18.34 -25.20
CA SER A 264 -11.21 19.09 -24.24
C SER A 264 -10.56 19.30 -22.87
N ILE A 265 -9.43 18.66 -22.58
CA ILE A 265 -8.67 18.93 -21.35
C ILE A 265 -8.18 20.40 -21.36
N PRO A 266 -8.40 21.20 -20.29
CA PRO A 266 -8.95 20.82 -18.98
C PRO A 266 -10.45 20.54 -19.00
N VAL A 267 -10.86 19.45 -18.35
CA VAL A 267 -12.27 19.08 -18.24
C VAL A 267 -12.83 19.51 -16.89
N THR A 268 -13.99 20.18 -16.89
CA THR A 268 -14.69 20.58 -15.67
C THR A 268 -16.17 20.24 -15.76
N PHE A 269 -16.76 19.75 -14.68
CA PHE A 269 -18.21 19.53 -14.58
C PHE A 269 -18.69 19.76 -13.15
N SER A 270 -19.98 20.10 -13.02
CA SER A 270 -20.60 20.47 -11.75
C SER A 270 -21.79 19.57 -11.44
N ILE A 271 -22.00 19.28 -10.15
CA ILE A 271 -23.11 18.45 -9.65
C ILE A 271 -23.89 19.25 -8.62
N ASP A 272 -25.21 19.28 -8.78
CA ASP A 272 -26.16 19.69 -7.75
C ASP A 272 -26.66 18.42 -7.05
N LEU A 273 -26.35 18.27 -5.76
CA LEU A 273 -26.77 17.13 -4.93
C LEU A 273 -28.27 17.14 -4.61
N GLY A 274 -29.01 18.17 -5.02
CA GLY A 274 -30.44 18.35 -4.79
C GLY A 274 -30.78 18.88 -3.39
N LYS A 275 -30.02 18.46 -2.38
CA LYS A 275 -30.17 18.85 -0.97
C LYS A 275 -28.83 19.24 -0.37
N LYS A 276 -28.88 20.00 0.73
CA LYS A 276 -27.68 20.31 1.51
C LYS A 276 -27.28 19.06 2.31
N THR A 277 -26.01 18.69 2.27
CA THR A 277 -25.54 17.41 2.77
C THR A 277 -24.22 17.58 3.52
N LYS A 278 -24.13 16.97 4.71
CA LYS A 278 -22.83 16.69 5.34
C LYS A 278 -22.23 15.48 4.64
N LEU A 279 -21.32 15.74 3.70
CA LEU A 279 -20.68 14.70 2.90
C LEU A 279 -19.61 13.95 3.71
N SER A 280 -19.50 12.64 3.47
CA SER A 280 -18.48 11.77 4.05
C SER A 280 -17.44 11.34 3.03
N ARG A 281 -17.88 10.71 1.93
CA ARG A 281 -17.05 10.21 0.84
C ARG A 281 -17.83 10.13 -0.47
N TYR A 282 -17.12 9.79 -1.54
CA TYR A 282 -17.71 9.42 -2.82
C TYR A 282 -16.93 8.28 -3.48
N LEU A 283 -17.62 7.52 -4.32
CA LEU A 283 -17.03 6.54 -5.22
C LEU A 283 -16.96 7.12 -6.62
N LEU A 284 -15.81 6.95 -7.27
CA LEU A 284 -15.64 7.22 -8.70
C LEU A 284 -15.44 5.89 -9.43
N PHE A 285 -16.39 5.58 -10.32
CA PHE A 285 -16.29 4.43 -11.19
C PHE A 285 -15.57 4.81 -12.48
N GLN A 286 -14.57 4.02 -12.84
CA GLN A 286 -13.93 4.11 -14.14
C GLN A 286 -14.85 3.49 -15.20
N ARG A 287 -14.74 3.95 -16.45
CA ARG A 287 -15.38 3.31 -17.59
C ARG A 287 -15.00 1.83 -17.64
N LEU A 288 -16.01 0.96 -17.57
CA LEU A 288 -15.85 -0.49 -17.69
C LEU A 288 -15.79 -0.97 -19.16
N GLN A 289 -16.34 -0.21 -20.12
CA GLN A 289 -16.53 -0.69 -21.50
C GLN A 289 -15.22 -1.21 -22.12
N GLY A 290 -15.20 -2.50 -22.47
CA GLY A 290 -14.06 -3.18 -23.08
C GLY A 290 -12.91 -3.51 -22.13
N ASN A 291 -13.13 -3.52 -20.81
CA ASN A 291 -12.09 -3.75 -19.78
C ASN A 291 -11.00 -2.65 -19.78
N THR A 292 -11.40 -1.40 -20.00
CA THR A 292 -10.50 -0.24 -20.18
C THR A 292 -10.05 0.43 -18.88
N TYR A 293 -10.12 -0.27 -17.75
CA TYR A 293 -9.66 0.24 -16.45
C TYR A 293 -8.21 0.73 -16.50
N TYR A 294 -7.96 1.88 -15.87
CA TYR A 294 -6.66 2.55 -15.82
C TYR A 294 -6.06 2.87 -17.20
N THR A 295 -6.91 3.08 -18.21
CA THR A 295 -6.52 3.44 -19.58
C THR A 295 -7.55 4.36 -20.24
N ASN A 296 -7.30 4.81 -21.47
CA ASN A 296 -8.28 5.39 -22.38
C ASN A 296 -9.11 6.55 -21.81
N GLY A 297 -8.45 7.50 -21.12
CA GLY A 297 -9.10 8.71 -20.61
C GLY A 297 -9.77 8.54 -19.25
N ASN A 298 -9.69 7.37 -18.63
CA ASN A 298 -10.12 7.21 -17.24
C ASN A 298 -9.39 8.18 -16.29
N PRO A 299 -10.07 8.74 -15.28
CA PRO A 299 -9.49 9.60 -14.26
C PRO A 299 -8.24 9.02 -13.59
N LYS A 300 -7.23 9.88 -13.42
CA LYS A 300 -6.03 9.61 -12.64
C LYS A 300 -5.83 10.63 -11.53
N ASN A 301 -5.82 11.92 -11.85
CA ASN A 301 -5.67 13.00 -10.86
C ASN A 301 -6.72 14.06 -11.13
N PHE A 302 -7.34 14.60 -10.09
CA PHE A 302 -8.38 15.61 -10.24
C PHE A 302 -8.58 16.39 -8.95
N ASP A 303 -9.16 17.56 -9.09
CA ASP A 303 -9.48 18.45 -7.99
C ASP A 303 -10.99 18.46 -7.77
N VAL A 304 -11.41 18.53 -6.51
CA VAL A 304 -12.83 18.70 -6.16
C VAL A 304 -13.00 20.00 -5.40
N TYR A 305 -14.03 20.75 -5.78
CA TYR A 305 -14.41 22.02 -5.19
C TYR A 305 -15.85 21.96 -4.71
N VAL A 306 -16.17 22.84 -3.77
CA VAL A 306 -17.52 23.05 -3.26
C VAL A 306 -17.94 24.50 -3.41
N CYS A 307 -19.25 24.74 -3.46
CA CYS A 307 -19.82 26.08 -3.34
C CYS A 307 -20.69 26.16 -2.08
N SER A 308 -20.52 27.21 -1.28
CA SER A 308 -21.27 27.42 -0.04
C SER A 308 -22.72 27.88 -0.28
N GLY A 309 -22.99 28.47 -1.45
CA GLY A 309 -24.31 28.93 -1.90
C GLY A 309 -24.69 28.33 -3.26
N THR A 310 -25.73 28.89 -3.88
CA THR A 310 -26.08 28.56 -5.26
C THR A 310 -25.06 29.22 -6.20
N PRO A 311 -24.29 28.44 -6.98
CA PRO A 311 -23.29 28.99 -7.88
C PRO A 311 -23.94 29.77 -9.03
N SER A 312 -23.26 30.82 -9.47
CA SER A 312 -23.65 31.57 -10.66
C SER A 312 -23.39 30.77 -11.94
N LEU A 313 -24.17 31.04 -12.99
CA LEU A 313 -24.10 30.29 -14.25
C LEU A 313 -22.75 30.43 -14.96
N ASN A 314 -22.03 31.53 -14.73
CA ASN A 314 -20.74 31.81 -15.37
C ASN A 314 -19.63 30.80 -14.98
N GLY A 315 -19.79 30.11 -13.84
CA GLY A 315 -18.83 29.17 -13.27
C GLY A 315 -17.45 29.76 -12.97
N PHE A 316 -17.34 31.02 -12.59
CA PHE A 316 -16.09 31.61 -12.11
C PHE A 316 -15.64 30.97 -10.79
N TRP A 317 -14.32 30.79 -10.66
CA TRP A 317 -13.70 30.03 -9.58
C TRP A 317 -13.70 30.75 -8.22
N ASP A 318 -14.01 32.05 -8.17
CA ASP A 318 -14.10 32.84 -6.94
C ASP A 318 -15.26 32.40 -6.02
N GLU A 319 -16.30 31.76 -6.57
CA GLU A 319 -17.39 31.16 -5.82
C GLU A 319 -17.09 29.72 -5.35
N TRP A 320 -15.96 29.13 -5.77
CA TRP A 320 -15.62 27.73 -5.54
C TRP A 320 -14.42 27.58 -4.60
N THR A 321 -14.58 26.78 -3.55
CA THR A 321 -13.51 26.46 -2.60
C THR A 321 -12.96 25.08 -2.89
N LEU A 322 -11.65 24.98 -3.11
CA LEU A 322 -10.96 23.68 -3.26
C LEU A 322 -11.03 22.92 -1.94
N ILE A 323 -11.48 21.67 -1.98
CA ILE A 323 -11.57 20.80 -0.80
C ILE A 323 -10.60 19.61 -0.86
N GLY A 324 -10.07 19.29 -2.03
CA GLY A 324 -9.09 18.22 -2.14
C GLY A 324 -8.55 18.03 -3.55
N ASN A 325 -7.33 17.47 -3.60
CA ASN A 325 -6.71 16.92 -4.80
C ASN A 325 -6.66 15.40 -4.62
N TYR A 326 -7.22 14.68 -5.57
CA TYR A 326 -7.44 13.24 -5.47
C TYR A 326 -6.73 12.50 -6.59
N THR A 327 -6.19 11.33 -6.27
CA THR A 327 -5.50 10.46 -7.22
C THR A 327 -6.09 9.06 -7.18
N VAL A 328 -6.53 8.57 -8.35
CA VAL A 328 -6.83 7.14 -8.53
C VAL A 328 -5.50 6.39 -8.51
N VAL A 329 -5.28 5.58 -7.47
CA VAL A 329 -4.08 4.77 -7.30
C VAL A 329 -4.40 3.31 -7.59
N LYS A 330 -3.48 2.59 -8.23
CA LYS A 330 -3.54 1.13 -8.32
C LYS A 330 -3.04 0.54 -7.00
N PRO A 331 -3.84 -0.25 -6.28
CA PRO A 331 -3.40 -0.94 -5.06
C PRO A 331 -2.08 -1.69 -5.24
N SER A 332 -1.83 -2.26 -6.43
CA SER A 332 -0.59 -3.00 -6.72
C SER A 332 0.67 -2.13 -6.82
N GLY A 333 0.53 -0.81 -6.93
CA GLY A 333 1.65 0.10 -7.20
C GLY A 333 2.26 -0.04 -8.60
N LEU A 334 1.72 -0.88 -9.48
CA LEU A 334 2.27 -1.11 -10.82
C LEU A 334 2.12 0.10 -11.74
N SER A 335 3.22 0.46 -12.41
CA SER A 335 3.23 1.54 -13.40
C SER A 335 2.61 1.13 -14.75
N GLY A 336 2.30 2.13 -15.58
CA GLY A 336 1.85 1.91 -16.97
C GLY A 336 0.48 1.24 -17.06
N ASN A 337 0.34 0.33 -18.03
CA ASN A 337 -0.93 -0.34 -18.35
C ASN A 337 -1.08 -1.73 -17.71
N SER A 338 -0.11 -2.16 -16.90
CA SER A 338 -0.22 -3.42 -16.15
C SER A 338 -1.27 -3.27 -15.05
N VAL A 339 -2.18 -4.23 -14.96
CA VAL A 339 -3.28 -4.24 -13.99
C VAL A 339 -3.38 -5.64 -13.39
N THR A 340 -3.40 -5.73 -12.07
CA THR A 340 -3.58 -6.99 -11.32
C THR A 340 -5.06 -7.28 -11.08
N ASN A 341 -5.38 -8.49 -10.62
CA ASN A 341 -6.75 -8.83 -10.20
C ASN A 341 -7.24 -7.95 -9.04
N GLU A 342 -6.32 -7.52 -8.16
CA GLU A 342 -6.64 -6.61 -7.06
C GLU A 342 -7.04 -5.23 -7.58
N ASP A 343 -6.25 -4.69 -8.52
CA ASP A 343 -6.56 -3.39 -9.14
C ASP A 343 -7.92 -3.41 -9.85
N LEU A 344 -8.25 -4.53 -10.52
CA LEU A 344 -9.54 -4.73 -11.18
C LEU A 344 -10.69 -4.84 -10.18
N ARG A 345 -10.47 -5.48 -9.02
CA ARG A 345 -11.48 -5.61 -7.97
C ARG A 345 -11.87 -4.24 -7.42
N ILE A 346 -10.89 -3.41 -7.07
CA ILE A 346 -11.16 -2.03 -6.62
C ILE A 346 -11.84 -1.22 -7.71
N ALA A 347 -11.33 -1.26 -8.94
CA ALA A 347 -11.92 -0.50 -10.04
C ALA A 347 -13.39 -0.86 -10.33
N ARG A 348 -13.78 -2.14 -10.16
CA ARG A 348 -15.17 -2.61 -10.30
C ARG A 348 -16.08 -2.17 -9.15
N ASN A 349 -15.53 -2.01 -7.96
CA ASN A 349 -16.27 -1.59 -6.77
C ASN A 349 -16.34 -0.06 -6.61
N GLY A 350 -15.63 0.68 -7.47
CA GLY A 350 -15.50 2.14 -7.39
C GLY A 350 -14.29 2.56 -6.56
N HIS A 351 -13.62 3.63 -7.00
CA HIS A 351 -12.51 4.24 -6.26
C HIS A 351 -13.04 5.17 -5.20
N GLU A 352 -12.72 4.88 -3.95
CA GLU A 352 -13.19 5.65 -2.81
C GLU A 352 -12.32 6.87 -2.52
N PHE A 353 -12.98 7.98 -2.21
CA PHE A 353 -12.35 9.24 -1.85
C PHE A 353 -13.12 9.91 -0.71
N SER A 354 -12.43 10.18 0.39
CA SER A 354 -13.02 10.84 1.56
C SER A 354 -13.05 12.36 1.39
N PHE A 355 -14.11 12.98 1.87
CA PHE A 355 -14.18 14.43 2.05
C PHE A 355 -13.52 14.84 3.37
N PRO A 356 -13.01 16.08 3.51
CA PRO A 356 -12.54 16.58 4.79
C PRO A 356 -13.62 16.47 5.87
N ARG A 357 -13.28 15.92 7.04
CA ARG A 357 -14.26 15.70 8.13
C ARG A 357 -14.88 17.00 8.63
N ASP A 358 -14.14 18.09 8.60
CA ASP A 358 -14.54 19.44 8.99
C ASP A 358 -15.27 20.19 7.86
N LEU A 359 -15.48 19.58 6.69
CA LEU A 359 -16.25 20.18 5.60
C LEU A 359 -17.68 20.50 6.06
N GLU A 360 -18.04 21.77 6.08
CA GLU A 360 -19.41 22.20 6.36
C GLU A 360 -20.41 21.61 5.35
N PRO A 361 -21.68 21.43 5.70
CA PRO A 361 -22.66 20.86 4.78
C PRO A 361 -22.79 21.68 3.49
N VAL A 362 -22.72 21.01 2.33
CA VAL A 362 -22.75 21.63 0.99
C VAL A 362 -23.79 20.97 0.10
N ARG A 363 -24.15 21.64 -1.01
CA ARG A 363 -25.06 21.11 -2.02
C ARG A 363 -24.43 20.98 -3.40
N TYR A 364 -23.41 21.79 -3.70
CA TYR A 364 -22.83 21.87 -5.03
C TYR A 364 -21.37 21.42 -5.00
N LEU A 365 -21.06 20.48 -5.88
CA LEU A 365 -19.73 19.95 -6.10
C LEU A 365 -19.25 20.30 -7.51
N ARG A 366 -17.94 20.46 -7.67
CA ARG A 366 -17.34 20.69 -8.98
C ARG A 366 -16.03 19.95 -9.11
N PHE A 367 -15.90 19.20 -10.18
CA PHE A 367 -14.74 18.36 -10.47
C PHE A 367 -13.92 19.00 -11.58
N ARG A 368 -12.61 19.05 -11.41
CA ARG A 368 -11.68 19.63 -12.39
C ARG A 368 -10.54 18.66 -12.69
N PHE A 369 -10.32 18.44 -13.98
CA PHE A 369 -9.24 17.62 -14.55
C PHE A 369 -8.30 18.57 -15.30
N PRO A 370 -7.30 19.16 -14.62
CA PRO A 370 -6.61 20.36 -15.09
C PRO A 370 -5.71 20.17 -16.33
N ASN A 371 -5.24 18.96 -16.61
CA ASN A 371 -4.28 18.72 -17.70
C ASN A 371 -4.29 17.24 -18.14
N THR A 372 -3.48 16.88 -19.13
CA THR A 372 -3.49 15.51 -19.68
C THR A 372 -3.13 14.46 -18.64
N SER A 373 -2.24 14.77 -17.69
CA SER A 373 -1.89 13.87 -16.57
C SER A 373 -3.04 13.60 -15.59
N SER A 374 -4.16 14.31 -15.74
CA SER A 374 -5.41 14.03 -15.02
C SER A 374 -6.07 12.72 -15.48
N THR A 375 -5.59 12.12 -16.57
CA THR A 375 -6.09 10.84 -17.07
C THR A 375 -4.97 9.81 -17.19
N TRP A 376 -5.35 8.53 -17.10
CA TRP A 376 -4.46 7.44 -17.46
C TRP A 376 -4.06 7.54 -18.93
N GLU A 377 -2.80 7.18 -19.23
CA GLU A 377 -2.16 7.35 -20.54
C GLU A 377 -2.02 8.80 -21.03
N SER A 378 -2.25 9.79 -20.16
CA SER A 378 -2.16 11.21 -20.50
C SER A 378 -3.01 11.60 -21.73
N ARG A 379 -4.23 11.06 -21.83
CA ARG A 379 -5.16 11.40 -22.90
C ARG A 379 -5.60 12.86 -22.79
N ASN A 380 -5.96 13.44 -23.93
CA ASN A 380 -6.47 14.82 -24.04
C ASN A 380 -8.01 14.90 -23.98
N PHE A 381 -8.64 13.88 -23.42
CA PHE A 381 -10.07 13.77 -23.12
C PHE A 381 -10.23 12.96 -21.83
N MET A 382 -11.40 13.02 -21.22
CA MET A 382 -11.73 12.34 -19.97
C MET A 382 -12.98 11.49 -20.13
N CYS A 383 -13.01 10.36 -19.43
CA CYS A 383 -14.16 9.47 -19.39
C CYS A 383 -14.38 8.92 -17.98
N VAL A 384 -15.51 9.24 -17.36
CA VAL A 384 -15.93 8.74 -16.04
C VAL A 384 -17.08 7.77 -16.25
N GLY A 385 -17.04 6.62 -15.58
CA GLY A 385 -18.18 5.71 -15.54
C GLY A 385 -19.31 6.37 -14.80
N GLU A 386 -19.12 6.58 -13.50
CA GLU A 386 -20.20 7.00 -12.60
C GLU A 386 -19.62 7.64 -11.31
N LEU A 387 -20.46 8.38 -10.59
CA LEU A 387 -20.18 8.91 -9.26
C LEU A 387 -21.30 8.54 -8.28
N THR A 388 -20.92 8.03 -7.10
CA THR A 388 -21.86 7.77 -5.99
C THR A 388 -21.40 8.54 -4.76
N PHE A 389 -22.31 9.26 -4.11
CA PHE A 389 -22.00 10.11 -2.95
C PHE A 389 -22.59 9.55 -1.66
N PHE A 390 -21.90 9.77 -0.55
CA PHE A 390 -22.31 9.33 0.78
C PHE A 390 -22.33 10.51 1.75
N GLY A 391 -23.24 10.45 2.73
CA GLY A 391 -23.35 11.46 3.78
C GLY A 391 -24.70 11.46 4.46
N ILE A 392 -25.06 12.60 5.05
CA ILE A 392 -26.34 12.83 5.70
C ILE A 392 -26.96 14.13 5.16
N TYR A 393 -28.22 14.08 4.75
CA TYR A 393 -28.97 15.30 4.42
C TYR A 393 -29.19 16.15 5.67
N VAL A 394 -28.94 17.45 5.55
CA VAL A 394 -29.21 18.41 6.61
C VAL A 394 -30.56 19.06 6.33
N GLU A 395 -31.42 19.11 7.36
CA GLU A 395 -32.72 19.79 7.30
C GLU A 395 -32.63 21.30 7.09
#